data_AF-A0A4Q2JYJ1-F1
#
_entry.id   AF-A0A4Q2JYJ1-F1
#
_cell.length_a   1.000
_cell.length_b   1.000
_cell.length_c   1.000
_cell.angle_alpha   90.00
_cell.angle_beta   90.00
_cell.angle_gamma   90.00
#
_symmetry.space_group_name_H-M   'P 1'
#
loop_
_entity.id
_entity.type
_entity.pdbx_description
1 polymer ?
#
loop_
_entity_poly.entity_id
_entity_poly.type
_entity_poly.pdbx_seq_one_letter_code
_entity_poly.pdbx_strand_id
1 'polypeptide(L)'
;MSGTPLHEFLASELNEHIRIELLTAIEQARSGCRYFTYNTFNVLVDADRSTATVEDELDDARASEINLRQFTELLAAWRQQD
;
A
#
# COMPACT_ATOMS: atom_id res chain seq x y z
N MET A 1 4.06 -7.36 -19.44
CA MET A 1 5.03 -6.70 -18.55
C MET A 1 4.58 -6.99 -17.15
N SER A 2 5.40 -7.64 -16.32
CA SER A 2 5.10 -7.83 -14.90
C SER A 2 4.92 -6.45 -14.26
N GLY A 3 3.83 -6.26 -13.52
CA GLY A 3 3.61 -5.03 -12.80
C GLY A 3 4.65 -4.88 -11.68
N THR A 4 4.79 -3.66 -11.18
CA THR A 4 5.43 -3.49 -9.87
C THR A 4 4.45 -4.02 -8.80
N PRO A 5 4.92 -4.54 -7.65
CA PRO A 5 4.04 -4.95 -6.55
C PRO A 5 2.96 -3.93 -6.20
N LEU A 6 3.30 -2.63 -6.24
CA LEU A 6 2.31 -1.55 -6.08
C LEU A 6 1.19 -1.62 -7.11
N HIS A 7 1.50 -1.74 -8.40
CA HIS A 7 0.47 -1.80 -9.44
C HIS A 7 -0.37 -3.07 -9.35
N GLU A 8 0.24 -4.20 -9.00
CA GLU A 8 -0.47 -5.47 -8.82
C GLU A 8 -1.42 -5.39 -7.63
N PHE A 9 -0.95 -4.94 -6.46
CA PHE A 9 -1.77 -4.69 -5.28
C PHE A 9 -2.97 -3.77 -5.57
N LEU A 10 -2.75 -2.64 -6.24
CA LEU A 10 -3.82 -1.70 -6.58
C LEU A 10 -4.86 -2.29 -7.53
N ALA A 11 -4.47 -3.25 -8.37
CA ALA A 11 -5.33 -3.87 -9.38
C ALA A 11 -6.06 -5.12 -8.88
N SER A 12 -5.45 -5.93 -8.02
CA SER A 12 -6.00 -7.25 -7.64
C SER A 12 -6.48 -7.34 -6.19
N GLU A 13 -5.82 -6.67 -5.24
CA GLU A 13 -6.12 -6.81 -3.82
C GLU A 13 -6.90 -5.63 -3.27
N LEU A 14 -6.57 -4.41 -3.70
CA LEU A 14 -7.17 -3.22 -3.16
C LEU A 14 -8.69 -3.23 -3.40
N ASN A 15 -9.44 -3.15 -2.30
CA ASN A 15 -10.89 -3.01 -2.27
C ASN A 15 -11.29 -1.88 -1.31
N GLU A 16 -12.59 -1.56 -1.21
CA GLU A 16 -13.07 -0.46 -0.37
C GLU A 16 -12.65 -0.60 1.09
N HIS A 17 -12.69 -1.81 1.64
CA HIS A 17 -12.31 -2.07 3.03
C HIS A 17 -10.82 -1.79 3.27
N ILE A 18 -9.95 -2.40 2.45
CA ILE A 18 -8.49 -2.21 2.53
C ILE A 18 -8.12 -0.74 2.29
N ARG A 19 -8.78 -0.08 1.34
CA ARG A 19 -8.58 1.35 1.07
C ARG A 19 -8.88 2.20 2.30
N ILE A 20 -10.02 2.00 2.94
CA ILE A 20 -10.42 2.76 4.14
C ILE A 20 -9.46 2.47 5.30
N GLU A 21 -9.09 1.21 5.49
CA GLU A 21 -8.13 0.80 6.53
C GLU A 21 -6.78 1.51 6.36
N LEU A 22 -6.20 1.46 5.16
CA LEU A 22 -4.92 2.09 4.86
C LEU A 22 -4.97 3.61 4.99
N LEU A 23 -6.02 4.27 4.46
CA LEU A 23 -6.17 5.72 4.60
C LEU A 23 -6.28 6.13 6.07
N THR A 24 -7.04 5.37 6.87
CA THR A 24 -7.18 5.62 8.31
C THR A 24 -5.84 5.42 9.03
N ALA A 25 -5.10 4.36 8.67
CA ALA A 25 -3.80 4.08 9.25
C ALA A 25 -2.79 5.20 8.97
N ILE A 26 -2.77 5.71 7.73
CA ILE A 26 -1.90 6.81 7.31
C ILE A 26 -2.28 8.11 8.07
N GLU A 27 -3.57 8.44 8.14
CA GLU A 27 -4.05 9.63 8.85
C GLU A 27 -3.69 9.60 10.35
N GLN A 28 -3.75 8.43 10.96
CA GLN A 28 -3.42 8.25 12.38
C GLN A 28 -1.93 8.07 12.65
N ALA A 29 -1.11 7.84 11.63
CA ALA A 29 0.32 7.61 11.80
C ALA A 29 1.05 8.94 12.06
N ARG A 30 1.44 9.15 13.31
CA ARG A 30 2.28 10.31 13.72
C ARG A 30 3.77 10.03 13.69
N SER A 31 4.16 8.76 13.88
CA SER A 31 5.54 8.29 13.91
C SER A 31 5.55 6.76 13.84
N GLY A 32 6.70 6.19 13.50
CA GLY A 32 6.94 4.76 13.44
C GLY A 32 6.35 4.06 12.23
N CYS A 33 6.38 2.73 12.30
CA CYS A 33 6.00 1.84 11.21
C CYS A 33 4.72 1.06 11.54
N ARG A 34 3.86 0.88 10.55
CA ARG A 34 2.70 -0.02 10.60
C ARG A 34 2.75 -0.97 9.41
N TYR A 35 2.58 -2.26 9.68
CA TYR A 35 2.65 -3.32 8.67
C TYR A 35 1.28 -3.98 8.52
N PHE A 36 0.85 -4.18 7.28
CA PHE A 36 -0.43 -4.78 6.92
C PHE A 36 -0.20 -5.90 5.91
N THR A 37 -0.85 -7.04 6.11
CA THR A 37 -0.75 -8.20 5.21
C THR A 37 -2.10 -8.46 4.55
N TYR A 38 -2.09 -8.49 3.22
CA TYR A 38 -3.27 -8.67 2.36
C TYR A 38 -2.98 -9.75 1.31
N ASN A 39 -3.49 -10.95 1.55
CA ASN A 39 -3.30 -12.11 0.69
C ASN A 39 -1.81 -12.40 0.41
N THR A 40 -1.29 -12.04 -0.76
CA THR A 40 0.13 -12.22 -1.13
C THR A 40 0.91 -10.91 -1.13
N PHE A 41 0.36 -9.82 -0.60
CA PHE A 41 1.01 -8.52 -0.54
C PHE A 41 1.12 -8.00 0.88
N ASN A 42 2.24 -7.39 1.19
CA ASN A 42 2.43 -6.63 2.41
C ASN A 42 2.52 -5.14 2.12
N VAL A 43 1.95 -4.33 3.00
CA VAL A 43 2.03 -2.86 2.95
C VAL A 43 2.66 -2.36 4.25
N LEU A 44 3.85 -1.79 4.13
CA LEU A 44 4.53 -1.06 5.20
C LEU A 44 4.24 0.43 5.05
N VAL A 45 3.59 1.03 6.04
CA VAL A 45 3.47 2.49 6.19
C VAL A 45 4.52 2.95 7.19
N ASP A 46 5.50 3.72 6.73
CA ASP A 46 6.58 4.30 7.54
C ASP A 46 6.40 5.81 7.62
N ALA A 47 5.87 6.28 8.76
CA ALA A 47 5.61 7.70 8.99
C ALA A 47 6.91 8.49 9.23
N ASP A 48 7.94 7.85 9.79
CA ASP A 48 9.22 8.51 10.10
C ASP A 48 9.98 8.82 8.80
N ARG A 49 9.93 7.91 7.81
CA ARG A 49 10.52 8.09 6.49
C ARG A 49 9.56 8.73 5.47
N SER A 50 8.30 8.91 5.82
CA SER A 50 7.25 9.41 4.90
C SER A 50 7.14 8.57 3.62
N THR A 51 7.19 7.25 3.78
CA THR A 51 7.13 6.27 2.68
C THR A 51 6.06 5.21 2.94
N ALA A 52 5.53 4.63 1.86
CA ALA A 52 4.82 3.37 1.87
C ALA A 52 5.57 2.37 1.00
N THR A 53 5.68 1.13 1.44
CA THR A 53 6.29 0.04 0.68
C THR A 53 5.26 -1.06 0.47
N VAL A 54 5.08 -1.45 -0.80
CA VAL A 54 4.27 -2.63 -1.16
C VAL A 54 5.21 -3.75 -1.56
N GLU A 55 5.11 -4.89 -0.90
CA GLU A 55 6.00 -6.05 -1.04
C GLU A 55 5.16 -7.26 -1.46
N ASP A 56 5.73 -8.13 -2.31
CA ASP A 56 5.16 -9.45 -2.57
C ASP A 56 5.61 -10.39 -1.44
N GLU A 57 4.67 -10.94 -0.67
CA GLU A 57 4.97 -11.84 0.46
C GLU A 57 5.64 -13.14 0.00
N LEU A 58 5.44 -13.52 -1.27
CA LEU A 58 6.00 -14.75 -1.83
C LEU A 58 7.40 -14.54 -2.42
N ASP A 59 7.81 -13.29 -2.63
CA ASP A 59 9.11 -12.91 -3.20
C ASP A 59 9.58 -11.57 -2.63
N ASP A 60 10.31 -11.63 -1.51
CA ASP A 60 10.86 -10.46 -0.80
C ASP A 60 11.77 -9.56 -1.68
N ALA A 61 12.26 -10.05 -2.82
CA ALA A 61 13.02 -9.24 -3.77
C ALA A 61 12.12 -8.27 -4.55
N ARG A 62 10.80 -8.47 -4.54
CA ARG A 62 9.81 -7.63 -5.21
C ARG A 62 9.18 -6.66 -4.20
N ALA A 63 9.72 -5.44 -4.17
CA ALA A 63 9.17 -4.34 -3.40
C ALA A 63 9.00 -3.07 -4.23
N SER A 64 8.03 -2.23 -3.86
CA SER A 64 7.78 -0.91 -4.42
C SER A 64 7.66 0.11 -3.29
N GLU A 65 8.72 0.86 -3.05
CA GLU A 65 8.70 2.01 -2.15
C GLU A 65 8.19 3.24 -2.91
N ILE A 66 7.25 3.96 -2.30
CA ILE A 66 6.65 5.18 -2.83
C ILE A 66 6.50 6.22 -1.72
N ASN A 67 6.48 7.50 -2.06
CA ASN A 67 6.20 8.55 -1.07
C ASN A 67 4.79 8.38 -0.48
N LEU A 68 4.66 8.60 0.83
CA LEU A 68 3.40 8.37 1.55
C LEU A 68 2.26 9.28 1.06
N ARG A 69 2.55 10.51 0.63
CA ARG A 69 1.55 11.40 0.00
C ARG A 69 1.08 10.83 -1.32
N GLN A 70 2.00 10.38 -2.18
CA GLN A 70 1.65 9.79 -3.48
C GLN A 70 0.83 8.51 -3.30
N PHE A 71 1.19 7.68 -2.32
CA PHE A 71 0.40 6.50 -1.99
C PHE A 71 -1.03 6.87 -1.54
N THR A 72 -1.17 7.90 -0.70
CA THR A 72 -2.48 8.43 -0.28
C THR A 72 -3.30 8.91 -1.47
N GLU A 73 -2.69 9.61 -2.43
CA GLU A 73 -3.35 10.06 -3.65
C GLU A 73 -3.84 8.88 -4.51
N LEU A 74 -3.04 7.81 -4.63
CA LEU A 74 -3.43 6.58 -5.33
C LEU A 74 -4.63 5.90 -4.63
N LEU A 75 -4.58 5.76 -3.31
CA LEU A 75 -5.69 5.21 -2.52
C LEU A 75 -6.95 6.06 -2.67
N ALA A 76 -6.83 7.40 -2.64
CA ALA A 76 -7.96 8.30 -2.77
C ALA A 76 -8.59 8.26 -4.17
N ALA A 77 -7.77 8.14 -5.22
CA ALA A 77 -8.20 8.08 -6.61
C ALA A 77 -8.70 6.70 -7.04
N TRP A 78 -8.41 5.65 -6.28
CA TRP A 78 -8.87 4.29 -6.57
C TRP A 78 -10.39 4.23 -6.69
N ARG A 79 -10.84 3.52 -7.73
CA ARG A 79 -12.25 3.21 -7.98
C ARG A 79 -12.33 1.72 -8.24
N GLN A 80 -13.34 1.08 -7.67
CA GLN A 80 -13.65 -0.31 -7.99
C GLN A 80 -13.90 -0.42 -9.50
N GLN A 81 -13.17 -1.31 -10.16
CA GLN A 81 -13.52 -1.72 -11.52
C GLN A 81 -14.66 -2.74 -11.39
N ASP A 82 -15.80 -2.41 -12.00
CA ASP A 82 -16.97 -3.30 -12.12
C ASP A 82 -16.66 -4.56 -12.95
#